data_AF-A0A7C3S6G9-F1
#
_entry.id   AF-A0A7C3S6G9-F1
#
_cell.length_a   1.000
_cell.length_b   1.000
_cell.length_c   1.000
_cell.angle_alpha   90.00
_cell.angle_beta   90.00
_cell.angle_gamma   90.00
#
_symmetry.space_group_name_H-M   'P 1'
#
loop_
_entity.id
_entity.type
_entity.pdbx_description
1 polymer ?
#
loop_
_entity_poly.entity_id
_entity_poly.type
_entity_poly.pdbx_seq_one_letter_code
_entity_poly.pdbx_strand_id
1 'polypeptide(L)'
;MISYRWSKALDLPMLGATFAITAFSVVIIRSASGSHSFFSDYVLKQILAILLGAAALVALALSDYKTVIAASRRIYVANLLLLVAVMVIGSEHKGAQRWIPLGPFNLQPSELAKVAVILTLAAHLVNAGDRIRTVGGLARSFLHVAIPAGLIFKQPDLGTALVVLAIWFTMTYIAGAKPLHLFLWLMAGGILFALVWHAGSPNLRGRDIKAPLALLEQLEAGRDPVSAFLWDQMPPETQRELLSTEQSDAALRRPLADALNAIITAGPIYDRSRFANVKLRPDTRALTDDRLSDNDMVRLNRMLLEDAYPDKIRRAKQILKPYQKQRLISFINPEVDPRGSGYHVRQSRIAIGSGQLLGKGLYKGTQKQLHFVPEPHTDFIFAVVAEELGFVGSIALLALYYVLIMRAIRIARVCEDLLGQLLAGGVAGLFAFHVLVNIGMTIGLVPAVGVPLLLFSYGPSSLLSNLCAIGLLQSVHMRRMKLMF
;
A
#
# COMPACT_ATOMS: atom_id res chain seq x y z
N MET A 1 -37.47 -20.39 27.36
CA MET A 1 -38.13 -19.06 27.33
C MET A 1 -37.07 -18.00 27.06
N ILE A 2 -36.93 -17.61 25.79
CA ILE A 2 -35.90 -16.69 25.29
C ILE A 2 -36.45 -15.27 25.46
N SER A 3 -36.12 -14.60 26.56
CA SER A 3 -36.15 -13.14 26.61
C SER A 3 -34.72 -12.61 26.77
N TYR A 4 -33.80 -13.11 25.93
CA TYR A 4 -32.51 -12.47 25.77
C TYR A 4 -32.78 -11.14 25.05
N ARG A 5 -32.82 -10.03 25.80
CA ARG A 5 -32.99 -8.70 25.21
C ARG A 5 -31.83 -8.52 24.21
N TRP A 6 -32.15 -8.50 22.91
CA TRP A 6 -31.19 -8.32 21.81
C TRP A 6 -30.25 -7.11 22.04
N SER A 7 -30.71 -6.10 22.78
CA SER A 7 -29.92 -4.94 23.20
C SER A 7 -28.73 -5.26 24.13
N LYS A 8 -28.72 -6.41 24.81
CA LYS A 8 -27.58 -6.93 25.59
C LYS A 8 -26.72 -7.92 24.79
N ALA A 9 -27.21 -8.37 23.62
CA ALA A 9 -26.52 -9.33 22.75
C ALA A 9 -25.49 -8.63 21.88
N LEU A 10 -25.89 -7.49 21.31
CA LEU A 10 -25.09 -6.72 20.37
C LEU A 10 -24.30 -5.63 21.10
N ASP A 11 -23.10 -5.32 20.59
CA ASP A 11 -22.36 -4.14 21.02
C ASP A 11 -22.96 -2.90 20.32
N LEU A 12 -24.01 -2.34 20.95
CA LEU A 12 -24.74 -1.17 20.44
C LEU A 12 -23.84 0.06 20.22
N PRO A 13 -22.90 0.40 21.12
CA PRO A 13 -21.96 1.50 20.85
C PRO A 13 -21.13 1.30 19.58
N MET A 14 -20.68 0.07 19.29
CA MET A 14 -19.95 -0.24 18.06
C MET A 14 -20.82 -0.05 16.82
N LEU A 15 -22.07 -0.52 16.86
CA LEU A 15 -23.03 -0.33 15.76
C LEU A 15 -23.40 1.13 15.57
N GLY A 16 -23.64 1.87 16.66
CA GLY A 16 -23.92 3.30 16.62
C GLY A 16 -22.78 4.10 15.97
N ALA A 17 -21.53 3.82 16.35
CA ALA A 17 -20.36 4.42 15.72
C ALA A 17 -20.26 4.04 14.23
N THR A 18 -20.50 2.77 13.88
CA THR A 18 -20.51 2.29 12.49
C THR A 18 -21.52 3.07 11.65
N PHE A 19 -22.78 3.15 12.09
CA PHE A 19 -23.82 3.86 11.37
C PHE A 19 -23.50 5.36 11.25
N ALA A 20 -23.04 5.99 12.33
CA ALA A 20 -22.63 7.39 12.31
C ALA A 20 -21.52 7.66 11.29
N ILE A 21 -20.46 6.83 11.26
CA ILE A 21 -19.36 6.96 10.31
C ILE A 21 -19.86 6.78 8.86
N THR A 22 -20.69 5.76 8.59
CA THR A 22 -21.20 5.51 7.22
C THR A 22 -22.21 6.56 6.76
N ALA A 23 -23.03 7.12 7.65
CA ALA A 23 -23.92 8.22 7.31
C ALA A 23 -23.12 9.49 7.01
N PHE A 24 -22.12 9.78 7.83
CA PHE A 24 -21.22 10.91 7.63
C PHE A 24 -20.39 10.77 6.33
N SER A 25 -19.94 9.56 6.03
CA SER A 25 -19.28 9.19 4.76
C SER A 25 -20.09 9.61 3.54
N VAL A 26 -21.39 9.30 3.50
CA VAL A 26 -22.25 9.64 2.35
C VAL A 26 -22.31 11.16 2.13
N VAL A 27 -22.43 11.93 3.22
CA VAL A 27 -22.45 13.40 3.17
C VAL A 27 -21.13 13.95 2.62
N ILE A 28 -20.00 13.42 3.09
CA ILE A 28 -18.68 13.89 2.66
C ILE A 28 -18.31 13.38 1.26
N ILE A 29 -18.72 12.18 0.85
CA ILE A 29 -18.53 11.70 -0.52
C ILE A 29 -19.32 12.55 -1.50
N ARG A 30 -20.58 12.90 -1.17
CA ARG A 30 -21.35 13.88 -1.96
C ARG A 30 -20.55 15.16 -2.10
N SER A 31 -20.04 15.68 -0.99
CA SER A 31 -19.22 16.88 -1.01
C SER A 31 -17.98 16.69 -1.89
N ALA A 32 -17.17 15.67 -1.68
CA ALA A 32 -15.94 15.41 -2.42
C ALA A 32 -16.17 15.15 -3.92
N SER A 33 -17.33 14.62 -4.31
CA SER A 33 -17.64 14.29 -5.72
C SER A 33 -17.91 15.50 -6.61
N GLY A 34 -18.23 16.67 -6.05
CA GLY A 34 -18.51 17.90 -6.82
C GLY A 34 -19.79 17.87 -7.66
N SER A 35 -20.57 16.78 -7.62
CA SER A 35 -21.83 16.65 -8.36
C SER A 35 -22.92 17.57 -7.83
N HIS A 36 -23.64 18.25 -8.72
CA HIS A 36 -24.82 19.05 -8.39
C HIS A 36 -26.04 18.19 -8.00
N SER A 37 -26.13 16.95 -8.50
CA SER A 37 -27.17 16.00 -8.11
C SER A 37 -26.85 15.31 -6.78
N PHE A 38 -27.85 15.15 -5.91
CA PHE A 38 -27.73 14.37 -4.67
C PHE A 38 -27.41 12.91 -4.92
N PHE A 39 -28.01 12.32 -5.95
CA PHE A 39 -27.75 10.95 -6.36
C PHE A 39 -26.69 10.94 -7.47
N SER A 40 -25.48 11.38 -7.14
CA SER A 40 -24.32 11.12 -8.00
C SER A 40 -24.04 9.61 -8.04
N ASP A 41 -23.41 9.14 -9.12
CA ASP A 41 -23.09 7.71 -9.29
C ASP A 41 -22.27 7.16 -8.10
N TYR A 42 -21.34 7.99 -7.56
CA TYR A 42 -20.57 7.67 -6.35
C TYR A 42 -21.45 7.50 -5.10
N VAL A 43 -22.37 8.43 -4.86
CA VAL A 43 -23.26 8.39 -3.68
C VAL A 43 -24.20 7.19 -3.77
N LEU A 44 -24.79 6.94 -4.94
CA LEU A 44 -25.69 5.80 -5.14
C LEU A 44 -24.98 4.47 -4.92
N LYS A 45 -23.78 4.29 -5.50
CA LYS A 45 -22.96 3.10 -5.30
C LYS A 45 -22.54 2.92 -3.84
N GLN A 46 -22.24 4.01 -3.13
CA GLN A 46 -21.92 3.96 -1.70
C GLN A 46 -23.14 3.52 -0.88
N ILE A 47 -24.32 4.09 -1.11
CA ILE A 47 -25.56 3.72 -0.40
C ILE A 47 -25.90 2.24 -0.64
N LEU A 48 -25.85 1.78 -1.88
CA LEU A 48 -26.11 0.37 -2.19
C LEU A 48 -25.09 -0.55 -1.50
N ALA A 49 -23.83 -0.14 -1.43
CA ALA A 49 -22.79 -0.87 -0.71
C ALA A 49 -23.02 -0.88 0.81
N ILE A 50 -23.51 0.22 1.41
CA ILE A 50 -23.93 0.27 2.82
C ILE A 50 -25.05 -0.75 3.06
N LEU A 51 -26.07 -0.78 2.20
CA LEU A 51 -27.21 -1.70 2.34
C LEU A 51 -26.78 -3.16 2.22
N LEU A 52 -25.99 -3.49 1.19
CA LEU A 52 -25.46 -4.84 0.99
C LEU A 52 -24.53 -5.25 2.14
N GLY A 53 -23.67 -4.35 2.60
CA GLY A 53 -22.78 -4.59 3.72
C GLY A 53 -23.51 -4.71 5.06
N ALA A 54 -24.59 -3.96 5.28
CA ALA A 54 -25.44 -4.11 6.47
C ALA A 54 -26.12 -5.48 6.48
N ALA A 55 -26.61 -5.96 5.34
CA ALA A 55 -27.15 -7.31 5.22
C ALA A 55 -26.08 -8.37 5.53
N ALA A 56 -24.85 -8.21 4.99
CA ALA A 56 -23.73 -9.11 5.27
C ALA A 56 -23.29 -9.07 6.74
N LEU A 57 -23.27 -7.89 7.37
CA LEU A 57 -23.01 -7.71 8.79
C LEU A 57 -24.02 -8.48 9.63
N VAL A 58 -25.32 -8.33 9.36
CA VAL A 58 -26.39 -9.04 10.07
C VAL A 58 -26.24 -10.55 9.89
N ALA A 59 -26.04 -11.02 8.65
CA ALA A 59 -25.86 -12.44 8.37
C ALA A 59 -24.67 -13.04 9.14
N LEU A 60 -23.53 -12.35 9.16
CA LEU A 60 -22.33 -12.80 9.88
C LEU A 60 -22.48 -12.69 11.40
N ALA A 61 -23.14 -11.66 11.91
CA ALA A 61 -23.42 -11.52 13.34
C ALA A 61 -24.25 -12.73 13.81
N LEU A 62 -25.34 -13.03 13.10
CA LEU A 62 -26.23 -14.14 13.42
C LEU A 62 -25.56 -15.50 13.26
N SER A 63 -24.57 -15.64 12.38
CA SER A 63 -23.79 -16.87 12.21
C SER A 63 -22.83 -17.12 13.36
N ASP A 64 -22.62 -18.38 13.77
CA ASP A 64 -21.57 -18.71 14.73
C ASP A 64 -20.19 -18.61 14.08
N TYR A 65 -19.33 -17.73 14.60
CA TYR A 65 -17.97 -17.54 14.11
C TYR A 65 -17.16 -18.86 14.11
N LYS A 66 -17.44 -19.79 15.03
CA LYS A 66 -16.81 -21.12 15.05
C LYS A 66 -17.16 -21.95 13.83
N THR A 67 -18.42 -21.86 13.37
CA THR A 67 -18.88 -22.54 12.14
C THR A 67 -18.20 -21.96 10.91
N VAL A 68 -18.04 -20.63 10.85
CA VAL A 68 -17.31 -19.96 9.77
C VAL A 68 -15.85 -20.42 9.72
N ILE A 69 -15.20 -20.55 10.88
CA ILE A 69 -13.80 -20.99 11.01
C ILE A 69 -13.62 -22.47 10.67
N ALA A 70 -14.62 -23.32 10.88
CA ALA A 70 -14.57 -24.71 10.43
C ALA A 70 -14.36 -24.81 8.90
N ALA A 71 -14.81 -23.81 8.14
CA ALA A 71 -14.57 -23.69 6.71
C ALA A 71 -13.24 -22.99 6.35
N SER A 72 -12.37 -22.66 7.30
CA SER A 72 -11.13 -21.87 7.10
C SER A 72 -10.25 -22.41 5.96
N ARG A 73 -10.03 -23.72 5.84
CA ARG A 73 -9.27 -24.29 4.73
C ARG A 73 -9.89 -23.97 3.36
N ARG A 74 -11.22 -24.05 3.24
CA ARG A 74 -11.95 -23.71 2.01
C ARG A 74 -11.87 -22.21 1.73
N ILE A 75 -12.04 -21.38 2.77
CA ILE A 75 -11.91 -19.92 2.68
C ILE A 75 -10.51 -19.52 2.21
N TYR A 76 -9.46 -20.16 2.72
CA TYR A 76 -8.08 -19.88 2.33
C TYR A 76 -7.84 -20.18 0.85
N VAL A 77 -8.23 -21.37 0.40
CA VAL A 77 -8.09 -21.76 -1.01
C VAL A 77 -8.93 -20.86 -1.92
N ALA A 78 -10.19 -20.61 -1.57
CA ALA A 78 -11.06 -19.71 -2.33
C ALA A 78 -10.49 -18.30 -2.42
N ASN A 79 -9.91 -17.78 -1.34
CA ASN A 79 -9.24 -16.48 -1.32
C ASN A 79 -8.03 -16.45 -2.28
N LEU A 80 -7.18 -17.48 -2.25
CA LEU A 80 -6.05 -17.57 -3.17
C LEU A 80 -6.50 -17.67 -4.63
N LEU A 81 -7.52 -18.49 -4.91
CA LEU A 81 -8.10 -18.62 -6.25
C LEU A 81 -8.68 -17.28 -6.73
N LEU A 82 -9.37 -16.53 -5.87
CA LEU A 82 -9.91 -15.22 -6.21
C LEU A 82 -8.80 -14.19 -6.49
N LEU A 83 -7.73 -14.20 -5.70
CA LEU A 83 -6.55 -13.34 -5.89
C LEU A 83 -5.78 -13.68 -7.18
N VAL A 84 -5.76 -14.94 -7.59
CA VAL A 84 -5.18 -15.36 -8.88
C VAL A 84 -6.12 -15.02 -10.04
N ALA A 85 -7.43 -15.25 -9.87
CA ALA A 85 -8.42 -15.01 -10.92
C ALA A 85 -8.45 -13.55 -11.39
N VAL A 86 -8.31 -12.59 -10.47
CA VAL A 86 -8.24 -11.17 -10.85
C VAL A 86 -6.98 -10.81 -11.65
N MET A 87 -5.90 -11.59 -11.54
CA MET A 87 -4.72 -11.38 -12.37
C MET A 87 -4.94 -11.83 -13.82
N VAL A 88 -5.99 -12.61 -14.09
CA VAL A 88 -6.31 -13.15 -15.42
C VAL A 88 -7.51 -12.42 -16.05
N ILE A 89 -8.55 -12.16 -15.25
CA ILE A 89 -9.85 -11.63 -15.70
C ILE A 89 -10.04 -10.17 -15.27
N GLY A 90 -9.15 -9.63 -14.43
CA GLY A 90 -9.28 -8.28 -13.89
C GLY A 90 -9.13 -7.21 -14.96
N SER A 91 -9.92 -6.14 -14.83
CA SER A 91 -9.78 -4.97 -15.68
C SER A 91 -8.63 -4.08 -15.19
N GLU A 92 -7.86 -3.54 -16.14
CA GLU A 92 -6.80 -2.59 -15.83
C GLU A 92 -7.38 -1.18 -15.69
N HIS A 93 -7.26 -0.60 -14.50
CA HIS A 93 -7.59 0.81 -14.27
C HIS A 93 -6.35 1.51 -13.72
N LYS A 94 -5.89 2.56 -14.41
CA LYS A 94 -4.69 3.36 -14.05
C LYS A 94 -3.42 2.51 -13.86
N GLY A 95 -3.19 1.52 -14.73
CA GLY A 95 -1.97 0.69 -14.70
C GLY A 95 -1.96 -0.43 -13.65
N ALA A 96 -3.10 -0.72 -13.02
CA ALA A 96 -3.27 -1.78 -12.03
C ALA A 96 -4.48 -2.67 -12.33
N GLN A 97 -4.23 -3.95 -12.61
CA GLN A 97 -5.25 -5.00 -12.73
C GLN A 97 -5.63 -5.50 -11.33
N ARG A 98 -6.68 -4.92 -10.74
CA ARG A 98 -7.11 -5.22 -9.36
C ARG A 98 -8.62 -5.35 -9.16
N TRP A 99 -9.42 -5.11 -10.21
CA TRP A 99 -10.87 -5.06 -10.13
C TRP A 99 -11.53 -6.10 -11.02
N ILE A 100 -12.51 -6.82 -10.48
CA ILE A 100 -13.41 -7.68 -11.25
C ILE A 100 -14.74 -6.92 -11.41
N PRO A 101 -15.16 -6.59 -12.65
CA PRO A 101 -16.44 -5.93 -12.87
C PRO A 101 -17.59 -6.92 -12.56
N LEU A 102 -18.46 -6.55 -11.63
CA LEU A 102 -19.67 -7.28 -11.23
C LEU A 102 -20.89 -6.38 -11.41
N GLY A 103 -21.31 -6.20 -12.67
CA GLY A 103 -22.43 -5.33 -13.04
C GLY A 103 -22.21 -3.89 -12.55
N PRO A 104 -23.03 -3.36 -11.64
CA PRO A 104 -22.90 -1.98 -11.15
C PRO A 104 -21.71 -1.77 -10.19
N PHE A 105 -21.05 -2.83 -9.72
CA PHE A 105 -19.95 -2.74 -8.76
C PHE A 105 -18.64 -3.28 -9.35
N ASN A 106 -17.53 -2.77 -8.83
CA ASN A 106 -16.21 -3.36 -9.05
C ASN A 106 -15.79 -4.08 -7.77
N LEU A 107 -15.64 -5.40 -7.85
CA LEU A 107 -15.13 -6.21 -6.75
C LEU A 107 -13.61 -6.11 -6.70
N GLN A 108 -13.06 -5.78 -5.54
CA GLN A 108 -11.63 -5.85 -5.27
C GLN A 108 -11.34 -7.06 -4.38
N PRO A 109 -10.77 -8.15 -4.92
CA PRO A 109 -10.44 -9.34 -4.14
C PRO A 109 -9.55 -9.08 -2.92
N SER A 110 -8.61 -8.15 -3.03
CA SER A 110 -7.70 -7.81 -1.93
C SER A 110 -8.45 -7.23 -0.72
N GLU A 111 -9.61 -6.61 -0.91
CA GLU A 111 -10.46 -6.14 0.18
C GLU A 111 -11.08 -7.30 0.96
N LEU A 112 -11.62 -8.31 0.29
CA LEU A 112 -12.15 -9.53 0.92
C LEU A 112 -11.04 -10.39 1.54
N ALA A 113 -9.85 -10.38 0.92
CA ALA A 113 -8.71 -11.14 1.40
C ALA A 113 -8.31 -10.79 2.83
N LYS A 114 -8.51 -9.54 3.28
CA LYS A 114 -8.21 -9.12 4.66
C LYS A 114 -9.04 -9.90 5.69
N VAL A 115 -10.35 -10.02 5.46
CA VAL A 115 -11.26 -10.77 6.35
C VAL A 115 -10.96 -12.27 6.27
N ALA A 116 -10.71 -12.80 5.06
CA ALA A 116 -10.31 -14.19 4.89
C ALA A 116 -8.98 -14.52 5.59
N VAL A 117 -8.00 -13.62 5.56
CA VAL A 117 -6.73 -13.78 6.28
C VAL A 117 -6.96 -13.79 7.78
N ILE A 118 -7.79 -12.90 8.34
CA ILE A 118 -8.11 -12.91 9.78
C ILE A 118 -8.69 -14.28 10.18
N LEU A 119 -9.70 -14.78 9.46
CA LEU A 119 -10.34 -16.06 9.75
C LEU A 119 -9.36 -17.23 9.68
N THR A 120 -8.56 -17.29 8.62
CA THR A 120 -7.65 -18.41 8.35
C THR A 120 -6.40 -18.38 9.22
N LEU A 121 -5.88 -17.19 9.52
CA LEU A 121 -4.76 -17.01 10.43
C LEU A 121 -5.17 -17.34 11.86
N ALA A 122 -6.38 -16.98 12.30
CA ALA A 122 -6.87 -17.36 13.63
C ALA A 122 -6.88 -18.87 13.80
N ALA A 123 -7.43 -19.61 12.82
CA ALA A 123 -7.41 -21.07 12.81
C ALA A 123 -5.98 -21.63 12.82
N HIS A 124 -5.08 -21.05 12.01
CA HIS A 124 -3.67 -21.46 11.96
C HIS A 124 -2.95 -21.26 13.30
N LEU A 125 -3.17 -20.11 13.96
CA LEU A 125 -2.51 -19.77 15.22
C LEU A 125 -3.01 -20.62 16.39
N VAL A 126 -4.31 -20.90 16.46
CA VAL A 126 -4.86 -21.83 17.46
C VAL A 126 -4.25 -23.23 17.29
N ASN A 127 -4.12 -23.72 16.06
CA ASN A 127 -3.49 -25.01 15.77
C ASN A 127 -1.96 -25.02 16.02
N ALA A 128 -1.32 -23.85 15.92
CA ALA A 128 0.10 -23.73 16.21
C ALA A 128 0.39 -23.91 17.71
N GLY A 129 -0.48 -23.40 18.58
CA GLY A 129 -0.31 -23.44 20.04
C GLY A 129 1.00 -22.78 20.47
N ASP A 130 1.69 -23.37 21.44
CA ASP A 130 2.97 -22.85 21.97
C ASP A 130 4.09 -22.73 20.94
N ARG A 131 3.98 -23.40 19.78
CA ARG A 131 4.97 -23.29 18.71
C ARG A 131 5.11 -21.85 18.22
N ILE A 132 4.08 -21.00 18.35
CA ILE A 132 4.15 -19.58 17.97
C ILE A 132 5.20 -18.79 18.75
N ARG A 133 5.59 -19.28 19.94
CA ARG A 133 6.63 -18.68 20.78
C ARG A 133 8.04 -18.96 20.25
N THR A 134 8.19 -19.80 19.23
CA THR A 134 9.46 -20.14 18.56
C THR A 134 9.63 -19.37 17.25
N VAL A 135 10.88 -19.17 16.81
CA VAL A 135 11.16 -18.52 15.51
C VAL A 135 10.53 -19.31 14.35
N GLY A 136 10.60 -20.65 14.39
CA GLY A 136 10.03 -21.51 13.35
C GLY A 136 8.50 -21.48 13.29
N GLY A 137 7.82 -21.42 14.44
CA GLY A 137 6.36 -21.28 14.46
C GLY A 137 5.90 -19.93 13.95
N LEU A 138 6.60 -18.85 14.31
CA LEU A 138 6.35 -17.51 13.78
C LEU A 138 6.61 -17.44 12.27
N ALA A 139 7.66 -18.12 11.77
CA ALA A 139 7.94 -18.20 10.34
C ALA A 139 6.84 -18.93 9.55
N ARG A 140 6.26 -20.01 10.11
CA ARG A 140 5.14 -20.73 9.47
C ARG A 140 3.87 -19.89 9.41
N SER A 141 3.56 -19.14 10.48
CA SER A 141 2.42 -18.22 10.45
C SER A 141 2.64 -17.06 9.50
N PHE A 142 3.88 -16.58 9.38
CA PHE A 142 4.24 -15.58 8.38
C PHE A 142 4.05 -16.12 6.97
N LEU A 143 4.51 -17.35 6.68
CA LEU A 143 4.33 -17.97 5.37
C LEU A 143 2.85 -18.07 4.98
N HIS A 144 1.97 -18.39 5.94
CA HIS A 144 0.52 -18.44 5.72
C HIS A 144 -0.04 -17.11 5.18
N VAL A 145 0.44 -15.97 5.68
CA VAL A 145 0.00 -14.63 5.21
C VAL A 145 0.85 -14.08 4.06
N ALA A 146 2.10 -14.52 3.92
CA ALA A 146 3.02 -14.06 2.89
C ALA A 146 2.55 -14.45 1.49
N ILE A 147 1.89 -15.62 1.35
CA ILE A 147 1.33 -16.06 0.07
C ILE A 147 0.25 -15.08 -0.44
N PRO A 148 -0.86 -14.81 0.29
CA PRO A 148 -1.85 -13.83 -0.16
C PRO A 148 -1.27 -12.42 -0.23
N ALA A 149 -0.42 -11.99 0.71
CA ALA A 149 0.22 -10.68 0.65
C ALA A 149 1.10 -10.51 -0.60
N GLY A 150 1.82 -11.56 -1.01
CA GLY A 150 2.63 -11.57 -2.24
C GLY A 150 1.80 -11.49 -3.51
N LEU A 151 0.63 -12.12 -3.55
CA LEU A 151 -0.33 -11.98 -4.66
C LEU A 151 -0.89 -10.55 -4.72
N ILE A 152 -1.28 -9.99 -3.59
CA ILE A 152 -1.77 -8.60 -3.49
C ILE A 152 -0.68 -7.60 -3.92
N PHE A 153 0.56 -7.84 -3.50
CA PHE A 153 1.70 -7.03 -3.92
C PHE A 153 1.93 -7.07 -5.44
N LYS A 154 1.67 -8.22 -6.09
CA LYS A 154 1.69 -8.34 -7.56
C LYS A 154 0.54 -7.62 -8.26
N GLN A 155 -0.56 -7.31 -7.56
CA GLN A 155 -1.73 -6.54 -8.03
C GLN A 155 -1.54 -5.01 -7.86
N PRO A 156 -0.32 -4.52 -8.05
CA PRO A 156 0.14 -3.20 -7.60
C PRO A 156 -0.36 -2.61 -6.26
N ASP A 157 -0.90 -3.39 -5.31
CA ASP A 157 -1.60 -2.89 -4.12
C ASP A 157 -0.74 -2.99 -2.84
N LEU A 158 0.20 -2.04 -2.69
CA LEU A 158 1.12 -2.00 -1.54
C LEU A 158 0.38 -1.76 -0.21
N GLY A 159 -0.61 -0.87 -0.21
CA GLY A 159 -1.37 -0.51 0.99
C GLY A 159 -2.03 -1.72 1.62
N THR A 160 -2.75 -2.51 0.82
CA THR A 160 -3.44 -3.72 1.32
C THR A 160 -2.46 -4.81 1.75
N ALA A 161 -1.31 -4.96 1.09
CA ALA A 161 -0.27 -5.88 1.54
C ALA A 161 0.26 -5.52 2.94
N LEU A 162 0.47 -4.23 3.23
CA LEU A 162 0.88 -3.76 4.56
C LEU A 162 -0.22 -3.97 5.61
N VAL A 163 -1.50 -3.79 5.25
CA VAL A 163 -2.63 -4.11 6.13
C VAL A 163 -2.60 -5.59 6.55
N VAL A 164 -2.36 -6.50 5.61
CA VAL A 164 -2.23 -7.94 5.91
C VAL A 164 -1.08 -8.24 6.87
N LEU A 165 0.05 -7.54 6.73
CA LEU A 165 1.17 -7.66 7.66
C LEU A 165 0.83 -7.12 9.05
N ALA A 166 0.07 -6.02 9.14
CA ALA A 166 -0.41 -5.48 10.42
C ALA A 166 -1.36 -6.46 11.12
N ILE A 167 -2.28 -7.08 10.37
CA ILE A 167 -3.15 -8.15 10.88
C ILE A 167 -2.30 -9.29 11.46
N TRP A 168 -1.29 -9.76 10.71
CA TRP A 168 -0.41 -10.83 11.17
C TRP A 168 0.33 -10.46 12.45
N PHE A 169 0.90 -9.25 12.52
CA PHE A 169 1.62 -8.77 13.69
C PHE A 169 0.72 -8.73 14.93
N THR A 170 -0.47 -8.13 14.82
CA THR A 170 -1.42 -8.02 15.94
C THR A 170 -1.88 -9.40 16.41
N MET A 171 -2.24 -10.29 15.49
CA MET A 171 -2.76 -11.62 15.86
C MET A 171 -1.67 -12.53 16.44
N THR A 172 -0.45 -12.48 15.92
CA THR A 172 0.66 -13.28 16.49
C THR A 172 1.08 -12.78 17.87
N TYR A 173 1.05 -11.46 18.11
CA TYR A 173 1.23 -10.89 19.44
C TYR A 173 0.18 -11.41 20.43
N ILE A 174 -1.10 -11.40 20.04
CA ILE A 174 -2.20 -11.92 20.86
C ILE A 174 -2.07 -13.43 21.09
N ALA A 175 -1.60 -14.18 20.09
CA ALA A 175 -1.33 -15.61 20.21
C ALA A 175 -0.16 -15.95 21.17
N GLY A 176 0.54 -14.94 21.70
CA GLY A 176 1.63 -15.12 22.68
C GLY A 176 3.03 -15.19 22.06
N ALA A 177 3.22 -14.74 20.81
CA ALA A 177 4.55 -14.61 20.23
C ALA A 177 5.45 -13.72 21.11
N LYS A 178 6.71 -14.11 21.29
CA LYS A 178 7.66 -13.32 22.09
C LYS A 178 7.91 -11.97 21.40
N PRO A 179 7.83 -10.83 22.12
CA PRO A 179 8.12 -9.50 21.54
C PRO A 179 9.47 -9.44 20.84
N LEU A 180 10.49 -10.12 21.38
CA LEU A 180 11.81 -10.22 20.75
C LEU A 180 11.74 -10.86 19.35
N HIS A 181 10.99 -11.94 19.16
CA HIS A 181 10.88 -12.59 17.85
C HIS A 181 10.13 -11.69 16.84
N LEU A 182 9.09 -11.00 17.30
CA LEU A 182 8.37 -10.01 16.48
C LEU A 182 9.30 -8.86 16.07
N PHE A 183 10.13 -8.36 17.00
CA PHE A 183 11.13 -7.34 16.73
C PHE A 183 12.18 -7.81 15.72
N LEU A 184 12.74 -9.02 15.90
CA LEU A 184 13.71 -9.59 14.96
C LEU A 184 13.10 -9.75 13.55
N TRP A 185 11.83 -10.11 13.45
CA TRP A 185 11.11 -10.17 12.18
C TRP A 185 10.91 -8.79 11.53
N LEU A 186 10.55 -7.77 12.32
CA LEU A 186 10.47 -6.39 11.84
C LEU A 186 11.84 -5.90 11.33
N MET A 187 12.91 -6.18 12.06
CA MET A 187 14.28 -5.84 11.65
C MET A 187 14.69 -6.58 10.37
N ALA A 188 14.40 -7.87 10.27
CA ALA A 188 14.66 -8.66 9.06
C ALA A 188 13.88 -8.10 7.85
N GLY A 189 12.62 -7.72 8.05
CA GLY A 189 11.81 -7.05 7.03
C GLY A 189 12.38 -5.70 6.61
N GLY A 190 12.84 -4.88 7.57
CA GLY A 190 13.48 -3.60 7.32
C GLY A 190 14.81 -3.74 6.55
N ILE A 191 15.64 -4.71 6.92
CA ILE A 191 16.89 -5.03 6.20
C ILE A 191 16.57 -5.51 4.78
N LEU A 192 15.61 -6.42 4.61
CA LEU A 192 15.18 -6.89 3.29
C LEU A 192 14.67 -5.74 2.43
N PHE A 193 13.87 -4.84 3.00
CA PHE A 193 13.40 -3.64 2.33
C PHE A 193 14.57 -2.74 1.91
N ALA A 194 15.53 -2.47 2.81
CA ALA A 194 16.72 -1.68 2.49
C ALA A 194 17.57 -2.33 1.39
N LEU A 195 17.72 -3.65 1.41
CA LEU A 195 18.42 -4.40 0.37
C LEU A 195 17.69 -4.32 -0.98
N VAL A 196 16.36 -4.47 -1.00
CA VAL A 196 15.54 -4.34 -2.21
C VAL A 196 15.58 -2.90 -2.74
N TRP A 197 15.47 -1.92 -1.85
CA TRP A 197 15.56 -0.50 -2.17
C TRP A 197 16.90 -0.19 -2.83
N HIS A 198 17.99 -0.56 -2.14
CA HIS A 198 19.33 -0.36 -2.65
C HIS A 198 19.50 -1.11 -3.98
N ALA A 199 19.08 -2.39 -4.08
CA ALA A 199 19.16 -3.22 -5.29
C ALA A 199 18.44 -2.61 -6.50
N GLY A 200 17.39 -1.83 -6.26
CA GLY A 200 16.67 -1.09 -7.28
C GLY A 200 17.24 0.30 -7.58
N SER A 201 18.35 0.73 -6.97
CA SER A 201 18.97 2.03 -7.28
C SER A 201 19.33 2.13 -8.77
N PRO A 202 19.06 3.27 -9.42
CA PRO A 202 19.46 3.47 -10.82
C PRO A 202 20.97 3.59 -11.00
N ASN A 203 21.74 3.85 -9.93
CA ASN A 203 23.20 3.96 -10.02
C ASN A 203 23.85 2.62 -10.39
N LEU A 204 24.85 2.65 -11.28
CA LEU A 204 25.76 1.54 -11.54
C LEU A 204 26.42 1.08 -10.24
N ARG A 205 26.60 -0.22 -10.12
CA ARG A 205 27.54 -0.83 -9.16
C ARG A 205 28.67 -1.46 -9.94
N GLY A 206 29.82 -1.67 -9.29
CA GLY A 206 30.92 -2.38 -9.94
C GLY A 206 30.52 -3.77 -10.47
N ARG A 207 29.64 -4.50 -9.76
CA ARG A 207 29.10 -5.79 -10.22
C ARG A 207 28.16 -5.70 -11.43
N ASP A 208 27.69 -4.52 -11.78
CA ASP A 208 26.84 -4.31 -12.95
C ASP A 208 27.68 -4.06 -14.21
N ILE A 209 28.99 -3.86 -14.08
CA ILE A 209 29.90 -3.84 -15.23
C ILE A 209 30.40 -5.26 -15.47
N LYS A 210 29.95 -5.87 -16.56
CA LYS A 210 30.24 -7.26 -16.93
C LYS A 210 31.64 -7.42 -17.50
N ALA A 211 32.04 -6.48 -18.36
CA ALA A 211 33.35 -6.44 -19.04
C ALA A 211 33.98 -5.05 -18.88
N PRO A 212 34.50 -4.72 -17.68
CA PRO A 212 35.08 -3.42 -17.37
C PRO A 212 36.20 -2.98 -18.31
N LEU A 213 37.16 -3.85 -18.61
CA LEU A 213 38.28 -3.51 -19.46
C LEU A 213 37.81 -3.17 -20.88
N ALA A 214 37.02 -4.06 -21.49
CA ALA A 214 36.45 -3.82 -22.82
C ALA A 214 35.52 -2.60 -22.88
N LEU A 215 34.90 -2.22 -21.75
CA LEU A 215 34.10 -1.00 -21.66
C LEU A 215 35.00 0.23 -21.61
N LEU A 216 36.08 0.20 -20.82
CA LEU A 216 37.05 1.28 -20.75
C LEU A 216 37.68 1.53 -22.13
N GLU A 217 38.16 0.48 -22.80
CA GLU A 217 38.75 0.58 -24.15
C GLU A 217 37.77 1.19 -25.17
N GLN A 218 36.48 0.83 -25.10
CA GLN A 218 35.48 1.38 -26.01
C GLN A 218 35.20 2.86 -25.71
N LEU A 219 35.11 3.24 -24.44
CA LEU A 219 34.89 4.62 -24.01
C LEU A 219 36.06 5.51 -24.44
N GLU A 220 37.29 5.09 -24.15
CA GLU A 220 38.51 5.80 -24.52
C GLU A 220 38.64 5.96 -26.04
N ALA A 221 38.37 4.90 -26.80
CA ALA A 221 38.48 4.95 -28.25
C ALA A 221 37.43 5.84 -28.94
N GLY A 222 36.31 6.16 -28.25
CA GLY A 222 35.28 7.07 -28.75
C GLY A 222 34.68 6.69 -30.10
N ARG A 223 34.65 5.39 -30.46
CA ARG A 223 34.30 4.92 -31.81
C ARG A 223 32.83 5.11 -32.17
N ASP A 224 31.96 5.25 -31.18
CA ASP A 224 30.54 5.53 -31.36
C ASP A 224 30.13 6.83 -30.62
N PRO A 225 29.07 7.53 -31.08
CA PRO A 225 28.67 8.82 -30.51
C PRO A 225 28.37 8.78 -29.01
N VAL A 226 27.91 7.65 -28.47
CA VAL A 226 27.63 7.50 -27.04
C VAL A 226 28.95 7.40 -26.27
N SER A 227 29.88 6.56 -26.73
CA SER A 227 31.21 6.39 -26.11
C SER A 227 32.01 7.69 -26.07
N ALA A 228 32.06 8.41 -27.21
CA ALA A 228 32.75 9.69 -27.31
C ALA A 228 32.17 10.73 -26.35
N PHE A 229 30.83 10.83 -26.27
CA PHE A 229 30.18 11.73 -25.32
C PHE A 229 30.49 11.35 -23.87
N LEU A 230 30.39 10.07 -23.51
CA LEU A 230 30.63 9.64 -22.12
C LEU A 230 32.08 9.90 -21.70
N TRP A 231 33.04 9.66 -22.58
CA TRP A 231 34.45 9.92 -22.30
C TRP A 231 34.73 11.42 -22.11
N ASP A 232 34.21 12.26 -23.01
CA ASP A 232 34.34 13.72 -22.95
C ASP A 232 33.72 14.33 -21.68
N GLN A 233 32.64 13.74 -21.19
CA GLN A 233 32.01 14.17 -19.93
C GLN A 233 32.77 13.73 -18.67
N MET A 234 33.76 12.82 -18.76
CA MET A 234 34.59 12.47 -17.61
C MET A 234 35.64 13.54 -17.36
N PRO A 235 35.79 14.05 -16.12
CA PRO A 235 36.88 14.97 -15.79
C PRO A 235 38.25 14.36 -16.14
N PRO A 236 39.25 15.16 -16.58
CA PRO A 236 40.58 14.66 -16.92
C PRO A 236 41.25 13.87 -15.78
N GLU A 237 40.99 14.25 -14.52
CA GLU A 237 41.49 13.52 -13.35
C GLU A 237 40.90 12.10 -13.27
N THR A 238 39.60 11.95 -13.56
CA THR A 238 38.92 10.65 -13.60
C THR A 238 39.44 9.80 -14.77
N GLN A 239 39.68 10.39 -15.94
CA GLN A 239 40.29 9.68 -17.06
C GLN A 239 41.68 9.15 -16.70
N ARG A 240 42.54 9.98 -16.07
CA ARG A 240 43.86 9.56 -15.60
C ARG A 240 43.78 8.45 -14.54
N GLU A 241 42.84 8.56 -13.60
CA GLU A 241 42.60 7.55 -12.57
C GLU A 241 42.22 6.20 -13.21
N LEU A 242 41.30 6.20 -14.17
CA LEU A 242 40.88 4.98 -14.89
C LEU A 242 42.03 4.35 -15.68
N LEU A 243 42.85 5.17 -16.35
CA LEU A 243 43.98 4.67 -17.16
C LEU A 243 45.15 4.17 -16.31
N SER A 244 45.36 4.76 -15.13
CA SER A 244 46.41 4.35 -14.18
C SER A 244 45.99 3.20 -13.27
N THR A 245 44.69 2.93 -13.17
CA THR A 245 44.17 1.75 -12.47
C THR A 245 44.70 0.48 -13.16
N GLU A 246 44.98 -0.55 -12.37
CA GLU A 246 45.36 -1.87 -12.90
C GLU A 246 44.33 -2.32 -13.95
N GLN A 247 44.81 -2.66 -15.16
CA GLN A 247 43.99 -3.02 -16.33
C GLN A 247 43.44 -4.45 -16.19
N SER A 248 42.80 -4.73 -15.06
CA SER A 248 42.11 -5.98 -14.76
C SER A 248 40.63 -5.72 -14.47
N ASP A 249 39.78 -6.65 -14.89
CA ASP A 249 38.33 -6.54 -14.67
C ASP A 249 37.97 -6.43 -13.18
N ALA A 250 38.79 -6.93 -12.25
CA ALA A 250 38.53 -6.80 -10.83
C ALA A 250 38.75 -5.35 -10.34
N ALA A 251 39.86 -4.73 -10.75
CA ALA A 251 40.25 -3.39 -10.32
C ALA A 251 39.37 -2.29 -10.95
N LEU A 252 39.01 -2.44 -12.24
CA LEU A 252 38.27 -1.41 -12.99
C LEU A 252 36.78 -1.33 -12.68
N ARG A 253 36.17 -2.37 -12.09
CA ARG A 253 34.72 -2.42 -11.83
C ARG A 253 34.18 -1.21 -11.09
N ARG A 254 34.80 -0.87 -9.96
CA ARG A 254 34.31 0.18 -9.07
C ARG A 254 34.61 1.58 -9.62
N PRO A 255 35.85 1.91 -10.01
CA PRO A 255 36.17 3.22 -10.60
C PRO A 255 35.30 3.54 -11.82
N LEU A 256 35.12 2.58 -12.72
CA LEU A 256 34.33 2.78 -13.93
C LEU A 256 32.83 2.98 -13.64
N ALA A 257 32.30 2.26 -12.63
CA ALA A 257 30.93 2.47 -12.18
C ALA A 257 30.74 3.86 -11.57
N ASP A 258 31.69 4.32 -10.77
CA ASP A 258 31.65 5.62 -10.11
C ASP A 258 31.77 6.77 -11.13
N ALA A 259 32.65 6.64 -12.13
CA ALA A 259 32.77 7.58 -13.25
C ALA A 259 31.47 7.69 -14.07
N LEU A 260 30.88 6.55 -14.44
CA LEU A 260 29.60 6.55 -15.17
C LEU A 260 28.45 7.11 -14.31
N ASN A 261 28.44 6.83 -13.01
CA ASN A 261 27.42 7.38 -12.10
C ASN A 261 27.45 8.91 -12.06
N ALA A 262 28.64 9.52 -12.02
CA ALA A 262 28.77 10.97 -12.04
C ALA A 262 28.06 11.58 -13.27
N ILE A 263 28.24 10.97 -14.45
CA ILE A 263 27.60 11.39 -15.70
C ILE A 263 26.08 11.18 -15.65
N ILE A 264 25.63 10.00 -15.19
CA ILE A 264 24.20 9.65 -15.10
C ILE A 264 23.45 10.62 -14.20
N THR A 265 24.09 11.13 -13.14
CA THR A 265 23.49 12.10 -12.22
C THR A 265 23.62 13.55 -12.65
N ALA A 266 24.57 13.89 -13.53
CA ALA A 266 24.87 15.27 -13.90
C ALA A 266 23.81 15.91 -14.81
N GLY A 267 23.19 15.14 -15.69
CA GLY A 267 22.22 15.68 -16.64
C GLY A 267 21.74 14.65 -17.67
N PRO A 268 20.84 15.02 -18.59
CA PRO A 268 20.29 14.11 -19.57
C PRO A 268 21.36 13.65 -20.57
N ILE A 269 21.49 12.33 -20.74
CA ILE A 269 22.42 11.73 -21.71
C ILE A 269 21.73 11.51 -23.06
N TYR A 270 20.39 11.45 -23.11
CA TYR A 270 19.67 11.18 -24.34
C TYR A 270 19.79 12.32 -25.36
N ASP A 271 20.17 11.97 -26.57
CA ASP A 271 20.02 12.79 -27.77
C ASP A 271 19.66 11.88 -28.95
N ARG A 272 18.77 12.36 -29.84
CA ARG A 272 18.26 11.55 -30.96
C ARG A 272 19.37 11.14 -31.93
N SER A 273 20.33 12.02 -32.19
CA SER A 273 21.45 11.71 -33.09
C SER A 273 22.44 10.76 -32.41
N ARG A 274 22.72 10.99 -31.12
CA ARG A 274 23.65 10.19 -30.33
C ARG A 274 23.20 8.73 -30.19
N PHE A 275 21.91 8.49 -29.99
CA PHE A 275 21.33 7.16 -29.80
C PHE A 275 20.70 6.56 -31.07
N ALA A 276 20.90 7.16 -32.24
CA ALA A 276 20.27 6.72 -33.49
C ALA A 276 20.55 5.24 -33.83
N ASN A 277 21.77 4.77 -33.54
CA ASN A 277 22.21 3.40 -33.81
C ASN A 277 22.01 2.43 -32.63
N VAL A 278 21.43 2.90 -31.53
CA VAL A 278 21.19 2.08 -30.34
C VAL A 278 19.78 1.50 -30.37
N LYS A 279 19.66 0.18 -30.24
CA LYS A 279 18.36 -0.51 -30.19
C LYS A 279 17.71 -0.34 -28.82
N LEU A 280 17.04 0.80 -28.61
CA LEU A 280 16.31 1.09 -27.38
C LEU A 280 15.14 0.14 -27.16
N ARG A 281 14.95 -0.31 -25.92
CA ARG A 281 13.78 -1.09 -25.49
C ARG A 281 12.51 -0.23 -25.53
N PRO A 282 11.30 -0.84 -25.61
CA PRO A 282 10.04 -0.11 -25.54
C PRO A 282 9.95 0.81 -24.31
N ASP A 283 10.28 0.29 -23.13
CA ASP A 283 10.24 1.06 -21.87
C ASP A 283 11.21 2.25 -21.87
N THR A 284 12.40 2.10 -22.49
CA THR A 284 13.39 3.18 -22.58
C THR A 284 12.89 4.28 -23.51
N ARG A 285 12.30 3.92 -24.66
CA ARG A 285 11.72 4.89 -25.61
C ARG A 285 10.54 5.64 -25.03
N ALA A 286 9.69 4.97 -24.25
CA ALA A 286 8.55 5.63 -23.62
C ALA A 286 8.98 6.80 -22.72
N LEU A 287 10.14 6.67 -22.04
CA LEU A 287 10.66 7.71 -21.16
C LEU A 287 11.39 8.86 -21.90
N THR A 288 11.79 8.68 -23.16
CA THR A 288 12.50 9.74 -23.89
C THR A 288 11.59 10.85 -24.39
N ASP A 289 10.28 10.61 -24.44
CA ASP A 289 9.28 11.55 -24.96
C ASP A 289 8.59 12.37 -23.84
N ASP A 290 8.93 12.11 -22.57
CA ASP A 290 8.32 12.74 -21.40
C ASP A 290 9.19 13.87 -20.79
N ARG A 291 8.54 14.84 -20.11
CA ARG A 291 9.24 15.78 -19.21
C ARG A 291 9.55 15.07 -17.89
N LEU A 292 10.80 14.64 -17.73
CA LEU A 292 11.23 13.78 -16.62
C LEU A 292 11.48 14.57 -15.33
N SER A 293 11.20 13.92 -14.20
CA SER A 293 11.77 14.31 -12.90
C SER A 293 13.25 13.94 -12.83
N ASP A 294 14.02 14.53 -11.90
CA ASP A 294 15.45 14.21 -11.74
C ASP A 294 15.69 12.70 -11.52
N ASN A 295 14.83 12.02 -10.76
CA ASN A 295 14.93 10.58 -10.55
C ASN A 295 14.60 9.76 -11.81
N ASP A 296 13.64 10.21 -12.60
CA ASP A 296 13.30 9.55 -13.86
C ASP A 296 14.40 9.79 -14.91
N MET A 297 15.09 10.93 -14.87
CA MET A 297 16.27 11.21 -15.69
C MET A 297 17.42 10.26 -15.36
N VAL A 298 17.82 10.15 -14.09
CA VAL A 298 18.89 9.22 -13.66
C VAL A 298 18.55 7.78 -14.07
N ARG A 299 17.27 7.40 -13.96
CA ARG A 299 16.79 6.09 -14.40
C ARG A 299 16.82 5.93 -15.93
N LEU A 300 16.40 6.94 -16.70
CA LEU A 300 16.49 6.92 -18.15
C LEU A 300 17.95 6.78 -18.59
N ASN A 301 18.84 7.62 -18.05
CA ASN A 301 20.27 7.57 -18.29
C ASN A 301 20.84 6.16 -18.03
N ARG A 302 20.46 5.55 -16.90
CA ARG A 302 20.81 4.16 -16.61
C ARG A 302 20.33 3.18 -17.69
N MET A 303 19.06 3.29 -18.11
CA MET A 303 18.47 2.42 -19.12
C MET A 303 19.10 2.61 -20.51
N LEU A 304 19.50 3.83 -20.85
CA LEU A 304 20.22 4.16 -22.09
C LEU A 304 21.58 3.50 -22.13
N LEU A 305 22.34 3.52 -21.03
CA LEU A 305 23.62 2.83 -20.94
C LEU A 305 23.47 1.30 -21.02
N GLU A 306 22.42 0.74 -20.40
CA GLU A 306 22.10 -0.69 -20.53
C GLU A 306 21.75 -1.11 -21.97
N ASP A 307 21.10 -0.21 -22.72
CA ASP A 307 20.69 -0.46 -24.11
C ASP A 307 21.84 -0.22 -25.09
N ALA A 308 22.72 0.75 -24.81
CA ALA A 308 23.93 1.03 -25.60
C ALA A 308 25.02 -0.03 -25.43
N TYR A 309 25.16 -0.59 -24.22
CA TYR A 309 26.22 -1.54 -23.89
C TYR A 309 25.68 -2.85 -23.26
N PRO A 310 24.79 -3.60 -23.94
CA PRO A 310 24.11 -4.75 -23.35
C PRO A 310 25.05 -5.87 -22.91
N ASP A 311 26.20 -6.03 -23.57
CA ASP A 311 27.20 -7.08 -23.24
C ASP A 311 28.19 -6.63 -22.17
N LYS A 312 28.31 -5.32 -21.94
CA LYS A 312 29.27 -4.75 -20.98
C LYS A 312 28.60 -4.25 -19.70
N ILE A 313 27.32 -3.93 -19.76
CA ILE A 313 26.54 -3.42 -18.64
C ILE A 313 25.35 -4.35 -18.37
N ARG A 314 25.23 -4.77 -17.12
CA ARG A 314 24.13 -5.60 -16.62
C ARG A 314 22.89 -4.76 -16.46
N ARG A 315 21.80 -5.25 -17.03
CA ARG A 315 20.45 -4.72 -16.82
C ARG A 315 20.06 -4.80 -15.36
N ALA A 316 19.64 -3.67 -14.80
CA ALA A 316 19.06 -3.62 -13.47
C ALA A 316 17.74 -4.39 -13.47
N LYS A 317 17.61 -5.37 -12.56
CA LYS A 317 16.34 -6.04 -12.34
C LYS A 317 15.41 -5.06 -11.62
N GLN A 318 14.33 -4.63 -12.27
CA GLN A 318 13.34 -3.79 -11.62
C GLN A 318 12.51 -4.63 -10.64
N ILE A 319 12.94 -4.65 -9.36
CA ILE A 319 12.24 -5.37 -8.30
C ILE A 319 10.99 -4.60 -7.83
N LEU A 320 11.12 -3.29 -7.66
CA LEU A 320 10.01 -2.38 -7.35
C LEU A 320 9.57 -1.67 -8.63
N LYS A 321 8.26 -1.61 -8.86
CA LYS A 321 7.67 -0.83 -9.94
C LYS A 321 7.91 0.68 -9.72
N PRO A 322 7.95 1.51 -10.77
CA PRO A 322 8.29 2.93 -10.67
C PRO A 322 7.41 3.69 -9.67
N TYR A 323 6.09 3.51 -9.76
CA TYR A 323 5.15 4.16 -8.86
C TYR A 323 5.33 3.77 -7.37
N GLN A 324 5.84 2.56 -7.08
CA GLN A 324 6.09 2.11 -5.70
C GLN A 324 7.27 2.86 -5.09
N LYS A 325 8.33 3.08 -5.88
CA LYS A 325 9.46 3.90 -5.45
C LYS A 325 9.03 5.35 -5.29
N GLN A 326 8.26 5.86 -6.26
CA GLN A 326 7.82 7.24 -6.27
C GLN A 326 7.07 7.62 -4.97
N ARG A 327 6.19 6.73 -4.47
CA ARG A 327 5.46 6.93 -3.20
C ARG A 327 6.37 7.04 -1.97
N LEU A 328 7.52 6.37 -1.96
CA LEU A 328 8.49 6.46 -0.86
C LEU A 328 9.37 7.71 -1.00
N ILE A 329 9.84 7.99 -2.21
CA ILE A 329 10.67 9.17 -2.49
C ILE A 329 9.88 10.44 -2.19
N SER A 330 8.65 10.55 -2.67
CA SER A 330 7.79 11.71 -2.45
C SER A 330 7.37 11.90 -1.01
N PHE A 331 7.41 10.84 -0.19
CA PHE A 331 7.22 10.97 1.25
C PHE A 331 8.43 11.60 1.93
N ILE A 332 9.63 11.15 1.59
CA ILE A 332 10.89 11.65 2.18
C ILE A 332 11.18 13.07 1.69
N ASN A 333 10.99 13.31 0.39
CA ASN A 333 11.19 14.61 -0.23
C ASN A 333 10.05 14.91 -1.22
N PRO A 334 8.98 15.58 -0.77
CA PRO A 334 7.82 15.93 -1.61
C PRO A 334 8.15 16.86 -2.79
N GLU A 335 9.27 17.58 -2.74
CA GLU A 335 9.69 18.53 -3.78
C GLU A 335 10.19 17.85 -5.04
N VAL A 336 10.62 16.58 -4.94
CA VAL A 336 11.16 15.80 -6.08
C VAL A 336 10.05 15.32 -7.02
N ASP A 337 8.81 15.29 -6.55
CA ASP A 337 7.63 14.92 -7.34
C ASP A 337 6.53 15.98 -7.24
N PRO A 338 6.75 17.18 -7.81
CA PRO A 338 5.87 18.30 -7.61
C PRO A 338 4.53 18.19 -8.35
N ARG A 339 4.33 17.15 -9.18
CA ARG A 339 3.11 16.90 -9.96
C ARG A 339 2.43 15.55 -9.67
N GLY A 340 3.12 14.59 -9.04
CA GLY A 340 2.58 13.28 -8.73
C GLY A 340 2.17 13.11 -7.27
N SER A 341 2.71 12.09 -6.62
CA SER A 341 2.36 11.72 -5.25
C SER A 341 2.72 12.78 -4.20
N GLY A 342 3.85 13.49 -4.38
CA GLY A 342 4.27 14.59 -3.51
C GLY A 342 3.33 15.79 -3.59
N TYR A 343 2.79 16.07 -4.78
CA TYR A 343 1.76 17.09 -4.99
C TYR A 343 0.50 16.79 -4.16
N HIS A 344 -0.02 15.55 -4.20
CA HIS A 344 -1.25 15.19 -3.48
C HIS A 344 -1.10 15.35 -1.96
N VAL A 345 0.04 14.93 -1.40
CA VAL A 345 0.31 15.08 0.04
C VAL A 345 0.40 16.57 0.42
N ARG A 346 1.06 17.40 -0.39
CA ARG A 346 1.14 18.85 -0.14
C ARG A 346 -0.23 19.52 -0.20
N GLN A 347 -1.03 19.21 -1.23
CA GLN A 347 -2.37 19.77 -1.38
C GLN A 347 -3.31 19.34 -0.24
N SER A 348 -3.19 18.08 0.20
CA SER A 348 -3.88 17.59 1.40
C SER A 348 -3.53 18.41 2.65
N ARG A 349 -2.24 18.67 2.89
CA ARG A 349 -1.81 19.51 4.03
C ARG A 349 -2.32 20.96 3.94
N ILE A 350 -2.32 21.55 2.74
CA ILE A 350 -2.86 22.89 2.51
C ILE A 350 -4.37 22.93 2.79
N ALA A 351 -5.11 21.94 2.29
CA ALA A 351 -6.55 21.82 2.52
C ALA A 351 -6.86 21.72 4.04
N ILE A 352 -6.17 20.84 4.75
CA ILE A 352 -6.28 20.67 6.21
C ILE A 352 -5.97 21.98 6.93
N GLY A 353 -4.86 22.64 6.61
CA GLY A 353 -4.47 23.91 7.23
C GLY A 353 -5.49 25.03 6.98
N SER A 354 -6.11 25.05 5.80
CA SER A 354 -7.10 26.04 5.43
C SER A 354 -8.45 25.89 6.14
N GLY A 355 -8.73 24.72 6.72
CA GLY A 355 -9.94 24.46 7.49
C GLY A 355 -9.97 25.12 8.86
N GLN A 356 -8.81 25.53 9.42
CA GLN A 356 -8.74 26.17 10.75
C GLN A 356 -9.53 25.37 11.82
N LEU A 357 -10.12 26.06 12.82
CA LEU A 357 -10.85 25.40 13.90
C LEU A 357 -12.25 24.90 13.48
N LEU A 358 -13.02 25.72 12.75
CA LEU A 358 -14.44 25.48 12.45
C LEU A 358 -14.72 24.99 11.02
N GLY A 359 -13.72 24.99 10.15
CA GLY A 359 -13.89 24.66 8.74
C GLY A 359 -14.36 25.85 7.91
N LYS A 360 -14.34 25.66 6.59
CA LYS A 360 -14.91 26.61 5.63
C LYS A 360 -16.43 26.51 5.49
N GLY A 361 -17.03 25.49 6.09
CA GLY A 361 -18.42 25.11 5.94
C GLY A 361 -18.60 23.96 4.95
N LEU A 362 -19.59 23.12 5.23
CA LEU A 362 -19.93 21.97 4.41
C LEU A 362 -20.22 22.39 2.96
N TYR A 363 -19.65 21.66 2.00
CA TYR A 363 -19.71 21.94 0.55
C TYR A 363 -18.97 23.20 0.07
N LYS A 364 -18.24 23.91 0.95
CA LYS A 364 -17.51 25.15 0.63
C LYS A 364 -15.99 24.96 0.53
N GLY A 365 -15.51 23.71 0.42
CA GLY A 365 -14.08 23.42 0.22
C GLY A 365 -13.53 24.06 -1.07
N THR A 366 -12.43 24.80 -0.96
CA THR A 366 -11.83 25.58 -2.04
C THR A 366 -10.83 24.78 -2.87
N GLN A 367 -10.06 23.89 -2.22
CA GLN A 367 -9.05 23.06 -2.90
C GLN A 367 -9.70 22.00 -3.80
N LYS A 368 -10.95 21.65 -3.50
CA LYS A 368 -11.84 20.82 -4.31
C LYS A 368 -12.28 21.50 -5.61
N GLN A 369 -12.69 22.77 -5.56
CA GLN A 369 -13.25 23.49 -6.72
C GLN A 369 -12.23 23.69 -7.85
N LEU A 370 -10.95 23.62 -7.53
CA LEU A 370 -9.85 23.80 -8.48
C LEU A 370 -9.16 22.47 -8.85
N HIS A 371 -9.75 21.31 -8.48
CA HIS A 371 -9.23 19.96 -8.78
C HIS A 371 -7.78 19.70 -8.33
N PHE A 372 -7.29 20.41 -7.32
CA PHE A 372 -5.90 20.31 -6.88
C PHE A 372 -5.60 19.04 -6.05
N VAL A 373 -6.62 18.36 -5.52
CA VAL A 373 -6.47 17.04 -4.91
C VAL A 373 -7.12 15.98 -5.82
N PRO A 374 -6.33 15.24 -6.61
CA PRO A 374 -6.78 14.07 -7.34
C PRO A 374 -7.33 12.98 -6.40
N GLU A 375 -8.48 12.44 -6.75
CA GLU A 375 -9.23 11.41 -5.99
C GLU A 375 -9.54 11.77 -4.51
N PRO A 376 -10.15 12.93 -4.23
CA PRO A 376 -10.41 13.35 -2.85
C PRO A 376 -11.48 12.48 -2.17
N HIS A 377 -12.23 11.70 -2.93
CA HIS A 377 -13.28 10.82 -2.40
C HIS A 377 -12.76 9.43 -1.98
N THR A 378 -11.50 9.08 -2.29
CA THR A 378 -10.89 7.79 -1.90
C THR A 378 -9.79 8.01 -0.87
N ASP A 379 -8.56 8.25 -1.28
CA ASP A 379 -7.36 8.15 -0.44
C ASP A 379 -7.15 9.39 0.46
N PHE A 380 -7.66 10.55 0.03
CA PHE A 380 -7.46 11.84 0.71
C PHE A 380 -8.75 12.45 1.29
N ILE A 381 -9.80 11.64 1.49
CA ILE A 381 -11.11 12.13 1.94
C ILE A 381 -11.08 12.80 3.31
N PHE A 382 -10.13 12.43 4.18
CA PHE A 382 -9.92 13.11 5.46
C PHE A 382 -9.56 14.60 5.28
N ALA A 383 -8.83 14.95 4.22
CA ALA A 383 -8.50 16.34 3.93
C ALA A 383 -9.75 17.18 3.64
N VAL A 384 -10.79 16.58 3.02
CA VAL A 384 -12.08 17.23 2.78
C VAL A 384 -12.80 17.48 4.10
N VAL A 385 -12.81 16.50 5.01
CA VAL A 385 -13.39 16.67 6.37
C VAL A 385 -12.71 17.82 7.10
N ALA A 386 -11.38 17.85 7.09
CA ALA A 386 -10.61 18.88 7.76
C ALA A 386 -10.78 20.26 7.13
N GLU A 387 -10.85 20.37 5.79
CA GLU A 387 -11.09 21.65 5.12
C GLU A 387 -12.51 22.18 5.40
N GLU A 388 -13.53 21.33 5.31
CA GLU A 388 -14.92 21.77 5.37
C GLU A 388 -15.45 21.94 6.80
N LEU A 389 -14.99 21.11 7.73
CA LEU A 389 -15.49 21.07 9.12
C LEU A 389 -14.40 21.40 10.15
N GLY A 390 -13.18 21.69 9.69
CA GLY A 390 -12.09 22.14 10.52
C GLY A 390 -11.57 21.09 11.49
N PHE A 391 -10.86 21.59 12.50
CA PHE A 391 -10.37 20.79 13.62
C PHE A 391 -11.52 20.08 14.36
N VAL A 392 -12.65 20.75 14.60
CA VAL A 392 -13.79 20.19 15.34
C VAL A 392 -14.37 18.97 14.62
N GLY A 393 -14.63 19.07 13.31
CA GLY A 393 -15.14 17.93 12.53
C GLY A 393 -14.14 16.78 12.47
N SER A 394 -12.85 17.09 12.38
CA SER A 394 -11.78 16.09 12.38
C SER A 394 -11.73 15.31 13.71
N ILE A 395 -11.81 16.01 14.85
CA ILE A 395 -11.84 15.38 16.18
C ILE A 395 -13.12 14.57 16.38
N ALA A 396 -14.27 15.05 15.91
CA ALA A 396 -15.52 14.31 15.98
C ALA A 396 -15.43 12.97 15.22
N LEU A 397 -14.85 12.97 14.03
CA LEU A 397 -14.60 11.74 13.26
C LEU A 397 -13.61 10.80 13.97
N LEU A 398 -12.51 11.34 14.52
CA LEU A 398 -11.54 10.56 15.29
C LEU A 398 -12.15 9.95 16.55
N ALA A 399 -13.05 10.65 17.23
CA ALA A 399 -13.77 10.13 18.39
C ALA A 399 -14.66 8.93 18.01
N LEU A 400 -15.32 8.96 16.84
CA LEU A 400 -16.09 7.82 16.33
C LEU A 400 -15.18 6.61 16.04
N TYR A 401 -14.02 6.82 15.42
CA TYR A 401 -13.04 5.74 15.22
C TYR A 401 -12.47 5.21 16.53
N TYR A 402 -12.21 6.10 17.49
CA TYR A 402 -11.76 5.70 18.82
C TYR A 402 -12.78 4.76 19.48
N VAL A 403 -14.06 5.11 19.47
CA VAL A 403 -15.13 4.24 19.97
C VAL A 403 -15.11 2.90 19.22
N LEU A 404 -15.08 2.91 17.89
CA LEU A 404 -15.10 1.68 17.08
C LEU A 404 -13.92 0.74 17.42
N ILE A 405 -12.70 1.26 17.45
CA ILE A 405 -11.47 0.50 17.73
C ILE A 405 -11.46 0.01 19.18
N MET A 406 -11.81 0.86 20.14
CA MET A 406 -11.82 0.47 21.56
C MET A 406 -12.87 -0.60 21.85
N ARG A 407 -14.00 -0.61 21.13
CA ARG A 407 -14.99 -1.68 21.24
C ARG A 407 -14.46 -3.00 20.67
N ALA A 408 -13.79 -2.98 19.53
CA ALA A 408 -13.13 -4.17 18.98
C ALA A 408 -12.07 -4.74 19.95
N ILE A 409 -11.22 -3.88 20.53
CA ILE A 409 -10.23 -4.27 21.54
C ILE A 409 -10.91 -4.83 22.80
N ARG A 410 -12.00 -4.21 23.26
CA ARG A 410 -12.76 -4.69 24.42
C ARG A 410 -13.34 -6.07 24.18
N ILE A 411 -13.91 -6.32 22.99
CA ILE A 411 -14.40 -7.65 22.61
C ILE A 411 -13.26 -8.68 22.67
N ALA A 412 -12.08 -8.33 22.13
CA ALA A 412 -10.90 -9.21 22.18
C ALA A 412 -10.43 -9.51 23.61
N ARG A 413 -10.52 -8.56 24.54
CA ARG A 413 -10.07 -8.75 25.94
C ARG A 413 -11.04 -9.52 26.82
N VAL A 414 -12.35 -9.41 26.54
CA VAL A 414 -13.40 -10.03 27.36
C VAL A 414 -13.74 -11.45 26.91
N CYS A 415 -13.37 -11.82 25.67
CA CYS A 415 -13.62 -13.15 25.15
C CYS A 415 -12.81 -14.22 25.90
N GLU A 416 -13.47 -15.30 26.32
CA GLU A 416 -12.84 -16.37 27.10
C GLU A 416 -12.02 -17.34 26.24
N ASP A 417 -12.35 -17.53 24.97
CA ASP A 417 -11.64 -18.41 24.05
C ASP A 417 -10.64 -17.66 23.15
N LEU A 418 -9.44 -18.22 23.02
CA LEU A 418 -8.35 -17.66 22.20
C LEU A 418 -8.78 -17.37 20.76
N LEU A 419 -9.66 -18.21 20.19
CA LEU A 419 -10.12 -18.04 18.81
C LEU A 419 -10.88 -16.72 18.62
N GLY A 420 -11.84 -16.43 19.49
CA GLY A 420 -12.57 -15.15 19.49
C GLY A 420 -11.64 -13.96 19.80
N GLN A 421 -10.68 -14.12 20.73
CA GLN A 421 -9.67 -13.09 21.00
C GLN A 421 -8.84 -12.75 19.75
N LEU A 422 -8.40 -13.78 19.00
CA LEU A 422 -7.61 -13.61 17.78
C LEU A 422 -8.41 -12.95 16.65
N LEU A 423 -9.67 -13.35 16.45
CA LEU A 423 -10.53 -12.72 15.44
C LEU A 423 -10.76 -11.24 15.77
N ALA A 424 -11.18 -10.95 16.99
CA ALA A 424 -11.48 -9.58 17.40
C ALA A 424 -10.21 -8.71 17.40
N GLY A 425 -9.09 -9.27 17.83
CA GLY A 425 -7.78 -8.63 17.75
C GLY A 425 -7.31 -8.36 16.33
N GLY A 426 -7.50 -9.31 15.41
CA GLY A 426 -7.19 -9.15 13.99
C GLY A 426 -8.01 -8.05 13.34
N VAL A 427 -9.32 -7.98 13.62
CA VAL A 427 -10.19 -6.89 13.15
C VAL A 427 -9.81 -5.55 13.79
N ALA A 428 -9.46 -5.53 15.08
CA ALA A 428 -9.00 -4.32 15.74
C ALA A 428 -7.69 -3.78 15.11
N GLY A 429 -6.74 -4.66 14.83
CA GLY A 429 -5.48 -4.33 14.14
C GLY A 429 -5.73 -3.80 12.72
N LEU A 430 -6.64 -4.44 11.98
CA LEU A 430 -7.11 -3.97 10.67
C LEU A 430 -7.66 -2.54 10.75
N PHE A 431 -8.58 -2.27 11.69
CA PHE A 431 -9.21 -0.95 11.83
C PHE A 431 -8.21 0.13 12.23
N ALA A 432 -7.36 -0.16 13.23
CA ALA A 432 -6.33 0.76 13.67
C ALA A 432 -5.36 1.11 12.54
N PHE A 433 -4.91 0.12 11.76
CA PHE A 433 -3.99 0.35 10.66
C PHE A 433 -4.60 1.23 9.56
N HIS A 434 -5.85 0.95 9.13
CA HIS A 434 -6.53 1.78 8.13
C HIS A 434 -6.66 3.24 8.58
N VAL A 435 -7.11 3.48 9.81
CA VAL A 435 -7.32 4.83 10.35
C VAL A 435 -5.98 5.55 10.49
N LEU A 436 -4.98 4.92 11.12
CA LEU A 436 -3.67 5.54 11.35
C LEU A 436 -2.93 5.84 10.05
N VAL A 437 -2.92 4.90 9.11
CA VAL A 437 -2.19 5.07 7.85
C VAL A 437 -2.89 6.09 6.94
N ASN A 438 -4.22 6.03 6.79
CA ASN A 438 -4.94 6.99 5.95
C ASN A 438 -4.81 8.42 6.50
N ILE A 439 -5.13 8.63 7.78
CA ILE A 439 -4.99 9.97 8.38
C ILE A 439 -3.52 10.39 8.35
N GLY A 440 -2.60 9.50 8.75
CA GLY A 440 -1.17 9.76 8.71
C GLY A 440 -0.67 10.19 7.33
N MET A 441 -1.13 9.58 6.23
CA MET A 441 -0.73 10.01 4.88
C MET A 441 -1.33 11.36 4.51
N THR A 442 -2.57 11.66 4.92
CA THR A 442 -3.21 12.96 4.61
C THR A 442 -2.55 14.14 5.32
N ILE A 443 -2.06 13.96 6.55
CA ILE A 443 -1.26 14.98 7.27
C ILE A 443 0.24 14.87 6.94
N GLY A 444 0.65 13.85 6.19
CA GLY A 444 2.03 13.59 5.77
C GLY A 444 2.97 13.11 6.86
N LEU A 445 2.50 12.36 7.85
CA LEU A 445 3.33 11.63 8.82
C LEU A 445 3.82 10.27 8.31
N VAL A 446 3.12 9.66 7.35
CA VAL A 446 3.51 8.40 6.70
C VAL A 446 3.39 8.48 5.18
N PRO A 447 4.07 7.61 4.40
CA PRO A 447 3.98 7.62 2.95
C PRO A 447 2.56 7.38 2.43
N ALA A 448 2.23 8.00 1.29
CA ALA A 448 0.96 7.76 0.61
C ALA A 448 0.93 6.36 -0.02
N VAL A 449 0.36 5.39 0.70
CA VAL A 449 0.30 3.96 0.29
C VAL A 449 -1.03 3.55 -0.35
N GLY A 450 -2.00 4.47 -0.44
CA GLY A 450 -3.29 4.24 -1.10
C GLY A 450 -4.21 3.30 -0.31
N VAL A 451 -4.32 3.56 1.00
CA VAL A 451 -5.21 2.81 1.90
C VAL A 451 -6.44 3.67 2.16
N PRO A 452 -7.66 3.19 1.85
CA PRO A 452 -8.88 3.97 2.08
C PRO A 452 -9.17 4.12 3.58
N LEU A 453 -9.80 5.24 3.94
CA LEU A 453 -10.27 5.51 5.29
C LEU A 453 -11.44 4.59 5.64
N LEU A 454 -11.30 3.88 6.76
CA LEU A 454 -12.20 2.83 7.23
C LEU A 454 -13.68 3.27 7.22
N LEU A 455 -14.56 2.56 6.51
CA LEU A 455 -16.01 2.84 6.40
C LEU A 455 -16.39 4.23 5.83
N PHE A 456 -15.41 5.04 5.44
CA PHE A 456 -15.62 6.46 5.15
C PHE A 456 -15.26 6.85 3.73
N SER A 457 -14.12 6.38 3.22
CA SER A 457 -13.77 6.58 1.82
C SER A 457 -14.76 5.89 0.89
N TYR A 458 -14.90 6.45 -0.31
CA TYR A 458 -15.62 5.79 -1.39
C TYR A 458 -14.91 4.49 -1.77
N GLY A 459 -15.64 3.39 -1.74
CA GLY A 459 -15.08 2.08 -2.06
C GLY A 459 -16.05 0.97 -1.70
N PRO A 460 -17.00 0.62 -2.59
CA PRO A 460 -18.04 -0.39 -2.32
C PRO A 460 -17.48 -1.72 -1.78
N SER A 461 -16.41 -2.23 -2.39
CA SER A 461 -15.74 -3.46 -1.94
C SER A 461 -15.11 -3.34 -0.56
N SER A 462 -14.46 -2.21 -0.28
CA SER A 462 -13.82 -1.97 1.01
C SER A 462 -14.85 -1.82 2.11
N LEU A 463 -15.91 -1.04 1.86
CA LEU A 463 -17.02 -0.87 2.78
C LEU A 463 -17.70 -2.21 3.10
N LEU A 464 -18.01 -3.02 2.09
CA LEU A 464 -18.59 -4.35 2.27
C LEU A 464 -17.70 -5.24 3.14
N SER A 465 -16.40 -5.30 2.85
CA SER A 465 -15.43 -6.08 3.63
C SER A 465 -15.34 -5.63 5.09
N ASN A 466 -15.30 -4.32 5.32
CA ASN A 466 -15.24 -3.75 6.68
C ASN A 466 -16.53 -4.02 7.47
N LEU A 467 -17.71 -3.96 6.83
CA LEU A 467 -18.97 -4.33 7.47
C LEU A 467 -19.06 -5.83 7.77
N CYS A 468 -18.49 -6.68 6.92
CA CYS A 468 -18.32 -8.11 7.24
C CYS A 468 -17.43 -8.31 8.48
N ALA A 469 -16.33 -7.56 8.61
CA ALA A 469 -15.47 -7.61 9.79
C ALA A 469 -16.21 -7.18 11.08
N ILE A 470 -17.08 -6.18 11.00
CA ILE A 470 -17.96 -5.78 12.11
C ILE A 470 -18.97 -6.89 12.42
N GLY A 471 -19.54 -7.54 11.42
CA GLY A 471 -20.44 -8.69 11.59
C GLY A 471 -19.75 -9.83 12.36
N LEU A 472 -18.50 -10.14 12.03
CA LEU A 472 -17.69 -11.11 12.78
C LEU A 472 -17.45 -10.67 14.23
N LEU A 473 -17.15 -9.39 14.48
CA LEU A 473 -17.01 -8.87 15.85
C LEU A 473 -18.31 -9.01 16.66
N GLN A 474 -19.47 -8.73 16.06
CA GLN A 474 -20.76 -8.93 16.71
C GLN A 474 -21.03 -10.41 17.00
N SER A 475 -20.67 -11.30 16.07
CA SER A 475 -20.77 -12.74 16.26
C SER A 475 -19.95 -13.25 17.46
N VAL A 476 -18.70 -12.78 17.58
CA VAL A 476 -17.82 -13.07 18.72
C VAL A 476 -18.40 -12.47 19.99
N HIS A 477 -18.83 -11.22 19.96
CA HIS A 477 -19.39 -10.54 21.13
C HIS A 477 -20.61 -11.28 21.70
N MET A 478 -21.55 -11.70 20.85
CA MET A 478 -22.75 -12.44 21.27
C MET A 478 -22.44 -13.78 21.94
N ARG A 479 -21.31 -14.41 21.58
CA ARG A 479 -20.92 -15.76 22.01
C ARG A 479 -19.71 -15.79 22.93
N ARG A 480 -19.36 -14.63 23.51
CA ARG A 480 -18.13 -14.42 24.30
C ARG A 480 -18.10 -15.17 25.64
N MET A 481 -19.25 -15.52 26.20
CA MET A 481 -19.37 -16.27 27.46
C MET A 481 -19.69 -17.72 27.12
N LYS A 482 -18.92 -18.68 27.66
CA LYS A 482 -19.35 -20.08 27.65
C LYS A 482 -20.69 -20.18 28.39
N LEU A 483 -21.73 -20.67 27.71
CA LEU A 483 -22.91 -21.16 28.42
C LEU A 483 -22.45 -22.38 29.22
N MET A 484 -22.23 -22.21 30.51
CA MET A 484 -22.10 -23.33 31.44
C MET A 484 -23.48 -23.99 31.50
N PHE A 485 -23.62 -25.14 30.85
CA PHE A 485 -24.73 -26.06 31.07
C PHE A 485 -24.20 -27.27 31.83
#